data_AF-A0A2G9SGV9-F1
#
_entry.id   AF-A0A2G9SGV9-F1
#
_cell.length_a   1.000
_cell.length_b   1.000
_cell.length_c   1.000
_cell.angle_alpha   90.00
_cell.angle_beta   90.00
_cell.angle_gamma   90.00
#
_symmetry.space_group_name_H-M   'P 1'
#
loop_
_entity.id
_entity.type
_entity.pdbx_description
1 polymer ?
#
loop_
_entity_poly.entity_id
_entity_poly.type
_entity_poly.pdbx_seq_one_letter_code
_entity_poly.pdbx_strand_id
1 'polypeptide(L)'
;MRGGEQSETDIYQLSPGEIKQLLLCILKPQQSGRCWLNRRQIDGSLNRNPSGFYDRVWQILERTPSGIIVSGKFLPQQPTLSDMTMYEMNFSLLVEDMLQNIAQPEYRQTVVELLMIVSVILERNPEFEFQERVDLDKLVKEAFNDFQRDQSRLQGAEKQDDMSAFYNTPPLGKRGTCSYLTKAVMSVLLESEVKPSNEDPCSIS
;
A
#
# COMPACT_ATOMS: atom_id res chain seq x y z
N MET A 1 37.05 22.28 -2.48
CA MET A 1 37.34 20.87 -2.81
C MET A 1 37.60 20.11 -1.51
N ARG A 2 36.70 19.18 -1.15
CA ARG A 2 36.92 18.01 -0.27
C ARG A 2 35.59 17.25 -0.21
N GLY A 3 35.22 16.64 -1.34
CA GLY A 3 34.31 15.50 -1.32
C GLY A 3 35.16 14.34 -0.85
N GLY A 4 35.08 14.00 0.44
CA GLY A 4 35.68 12.77 0.93
C GLY A 4 34.85 11.62 0.38
N GLU A 5 35.42 10.85 -0.55
CA GLU A 5 34.91 9.53 -0.92
C GLU A 5 34.86 8.71 0.38
N GLN A 6 33.65 8.45 0.90
CA GLN A 6 33.48 7.41 1.89
C GLN A 6 33.80 6.10 1.19
N SER A 7 34.97 5.52 1.48
CA SER A 7 35.31 4.17 1.07
C SER A 7 34.20 3.23 1.53
N GLU A 8 33.53 2.55 0.60
CA GLU A 8 32.60 1.47 0.93
C GLU A 8 33.37 0.43 1.73
N THR A 9 33.10 0.34 3.03
CA THR A 9 33.73 -0.66 3.89
C THR A 9 33.18 -2.02 3.51
N ASP A 10 34.07 -2.92 3.08
CA ASP A 10 33.69 -4.29 2.74
C ASP A 10 33.18 -5.02 3.99
N ILE A 11 32.01 -5.66 3.86
CA ILE A 11 31.35 -6.40 4.95
C ILE A 11 32.25 -7.50 5.52
N TYR A 12 33.10 -8.10 4.70
CA TYR A 12 34.01 -9.19 5.12
C TYR A 12 35.17 -8.71 5.99
N GLN A 13 35.40 -7.40 6.06
CA GLN A 13 36.45 -6.80 6.88
C GLN A 13 35.96 -6.40 8.29
N LEU A 14 34.65 -6.52 8.53
CA LEU A 14 34.04 -6.13 9.80
C LEU A 14 34.21 -7.22 10.86
N SER A 15 34.53 -6.82 12.09
CA SER A 15 34.49 -7.72 13.25
C SER A 15 33.04 -8.16 13.55
N PRO A 16 32.85 -9.28 14.26
CA PRO A 16 31.50 -9.73 14.64
C PRO A 16 30.68 -8.68 15.39
N GLY A 17 31.34 -7.83 16.21
CA GLY A 17 30.70 -6.72 16.92
C GLY A 17 30.20 -5.63 15.96
N GLU A 18 30.99 -5.28 14.96
CA GLU A 18 30.64 -4.29 13.94
C GLU A 18 29.52 -4.78 13.03
N ILE A 19 29.56 -6.05 12.60
CA ILE A 19 28.47 -6.68 11.83
C ILE A 19 27.16 -6.62 12.63
N LYS A 20 27.22 -6.97 13.92
CA LYS A 20 26.04 -6.87 14.81
C LYS A 20 25.50 -5.44 14.89
N GLN A 21 26.37 -4.44 15.03
CA GLN A 21 25.92 -3.04 15.07
C GLN A 21 25.34 -2.58 13.73
N LEU A 22 25.97 -2.96 12.62
CA LEU A 22 25.47 -2.68 11.28
C LEU A 22 24.08 -3.29 11.08
N LEU A 23 23.89 -4.56 11.44
CA LEU A 23 22.60 -5.24 11.36
C LEU A 23 21.55 -4.56 12.24
N LEU A 24 21.89 -4.22 13.48
CA LEU A 24 20.98 -3.48 14.37
C LEU A 24 20.61 -2.11 13.80
N CYS A 25 21.54 -1.45 13.11
CA CYS A 25 21.24 -0.21 12.39
C CYS A 25 20.29 -0.46 11.21
N ILE A 26 20.59 -1.43 10.35
CA ILE A 26 19.73 -1.75 9.20
C ILE A 26 18.31 -2.10 9.64
N LEU A 27 18.18 -2.94 10.66
CA LEU A 27 16.88 -3.44 11.14
C LEU A 27 16.09 -2.42 11.97
N LYS A 28 16.67 -1.29 12.43
CA LYS A 28 15.90 -0.28 13.18
C LYS A 28 14.85 0.38 12.27
N PRO A 29 13.55 0.39 12.65
CA PRO A 29 12.48 0.94 11.80
C PRO A 29 12.68 2.43 11.47
N GLN A 30 13.18 3.23 12.41
CA GLN A 30 13.28 4.69 12.27
C GLN A 30 14.73 5.19 12.20
N GLN A 31 15.47 4.72 11.19
CA GLN A 31 16.81 5.25 10.90
C GLN A 31 16.70 6.59 10.16
N SER A 32 17.24 7.66 10.76
CA SER A 32 17.36 8.97 10.14
C SER A 32 18.25 8.91 8.90
N GLY A 33 17.86 9.61 7.83
CA GLY A 33 18.66 9.72 6.60
C GLY A 33 18.54 8.54 5.61
N ARG A 34 17.77 7.49 5.91
CA ARG A 34 17.46 6.42 4.95
C ARG A 34 16.43 6.90 3.92
N CYS A 35 16.67 6.62 2.65
CA CYS A 35 15.70 6.90 1.59
C CYS A 35 14.44 6.01 1.72
N TRP A 36 13.34 6.43 1.10
CA TRP A 36 12.06 5.73 1.25
C TRP A 36 12.05 4.38 0.55
N LEU A 37 12.74 4.25 -0.59
CA LEU A 37 12.85 2.98 -1.29
C LEU A 37 13.48 1.90 -0.39
N ASN A 38 14.63 2.19 0.22
CA ASN A 38 15.32 1.23 1.09
C ASN A 38 14.48 0.89 2.34
N ARG A 39 13.71 1.85 2.86
CA ARG A 39 12.80 1.59 3.97
C ARG A 39 11.71 0.60 3.56
N ARG A 40 11.05 0.83 2.42
CA ARG A 40 10.01 -0.06 1.89
C ARG A 40 10.57 -1.45 1.57
N GLN A 41 11.76 -1.54 1.00
CA GLN A 41 12.42 -2.82 0.74
C GLN A 41 12.69 -3.60 2.04
N ILE A 42 13.21 -2.95 3.08
CA ILE A 42 13.49 -3.61 4.37
C ILE A 42 12.19 -4.03 5.06
N ASP A 43 11.23 -3.13 5.19
CA ASP A 43 9.98 -3.42 5.89
C ASP A 43 9.15 -4.46 5.11
N GLY A 44 9.19 -4.44 3.77
CA GLY A 44 8.55 -5.44 2.92
C GLY A 44 9.20 -6.81 3.02
N SER A 45 10.53 -6.87 3.09
CA SER A 45 11.27 -8.14 3.23
C SER A 45 11.10 -8.77 4.61
N LEU A 46 10.82 -7.95 5.63
CA LEU A 46 10.62 -8.38 7.01
C LEU A 46 9.14 -8.51 7.40
N ASN A 47 8.22 -8.34 6.45
CA ASN A 47 6.76 -8.36 6.65
C ASN A 47 6.33 -7.43 7.81
N ARG A 48 6.97 -6.27 7.93
CA ARG A 48 6.66 -5.30 8.98
C ARG A 48 5.42 -4.52 8.57
N ASN A 49 4.38 -4.69 9.37
CA ASN A 49 3.12 -4.00 9.17
C ASN A 49 2.90 -2.95 10.28
N PRO A 50 2.16 -1.85 9.99
CA PRO A 50 1.74 -0.90 11.01
C PRO A 50 0.91 -1.56 12.13
N SER A 51 0.83 -0.90 13.29
CA SER A 51 -0.01 -1.37 14.40
C SER A 51 -1.47 -1.47 14.01
N GLY A 52 -2.13 -2.58 14.37
CA GLY A 52 -3.53 -2.82 14.04
C GLY A 52 -3.78 -3.11 12.55
N PHE A 53 -2.74 -3.46 11.78
CA PHE A 53 -2.87 -3.72 10.34
C PHE A 53 -3.95 -4.75 10.01
N TYR A 54 -3.95 -5.91 10.68
CA TYR A 54 -4.94 -6.96 10.41
C TYR A 54 -6.35 -6.50 10.77
N ASP A 55 -6.56 -5.86 11.93
CA ASP A 55 -7.85 -5.28 12.32
C ASP A 55 -8.38 -4.31 11.26
N ARG A 56 -7.49 -3.51 10.66
CA ARG A 56 -7.84 -2.61 9.57
C ARG A 56 -8.20 -3.35 8.29
N VAL A 57 -7.49 -4.41 7.92
CA VAL A 57 -7.86 -5.24 6.76
C VAL A 57 -9.22 -5.90 6.98
N TRP A 58 -9.53 -6.34 8.19
CA TRP A 58 -10.84 -6.85 8.56
C TRP A 58 -11.94 -5.80 8.31
N GLN A 59 -11.75 -4.58 8.81
CA GLN A 59 -12.69 -3.46 8.60
C GLN A 59 -12.90 -3.12 7.12
N ILE A 60 -11.85 -3.20 6.30
CA ILE A 60 -11.99 -3.01 4.84
C ILE A 60 -12.86 -4.12 4.25
N LEU A 61 -12.65 -5.37 4.69
CA LEU A 61 -13.38 -6.51 4.21
C LEU A 61 -14.88 -6.42 4.56
N GLU A 62 -15.23 -5.89 5.73
CA GLU A 62 -16.62 -5.58 6.12
C GLU A 62 -17.31 -4.59 5.16
N ARG A 63 -16.54 -3.74 4.47
CA ARG A 63 -17.05 -2.75 3.50
C ARG A 63 -16.75 -3.11 2.04
N THR A 64 -16.44 -4.38 1.78
CA THR A 64 -16.10 -4.88 0.44
C THR A 64 -16.78 -6.23 0.16
N PRO A 65 -18.09 -6.27 -0.16
CA PRO A 65 -18.82 -7.52 -0.39
C PRO A 65 -18.19 -8.44 -1.43
N SER A 66 -17.60 -7.85 -2.46
CA SER A 66 -16.96 -8.58 -3.57
C SER A 66 -15.51 -9.02 -3.29
N GLY A 67 -15.00 -8.76 -2.07
CA GLY A 67 -13.64 -9.11 -1.64
C GLY A 67 -12.52 -8.26 -2.25
N ILE A 68 -11.29 -8.58 -1.86
CA ILE A 68 -10.07 -7.85 -2.20
C ILE A 68 -9.16 -8.79 -3.01
N ILE A 69 -8.48 -8.29 -4.03
CA ILE A 69 -7.49 -9.06 -4.80
C ILE A 69 -6.18 -8.28 -4.95
N VAL A 70 -5.06 -9.00 -4.82
CA VAL A 70 -3.73 -8.46 -5.11
C VAL A 70 -2.80 -9.57 -5.59
N SER A 71 -2.03 -9.27 -6.63
CA SER A 71 -1.09 -10.21 -7.26
C SER A 71 -1.74 -11.56 -7.55
N GLY A 72 -3.00 -11.57 -8.00
CA GLY A 72 -3.76 -12.78 -8.30
C GLY A 72 -4.27 -13.58 -7.10
N LYS A 73 -3.96 -13.19 -5.86
CA LYS A 73 -4.52 -13.80 -4.63
C LYS A 73 -5.77 -13.05 -4.20
N PHE A 74 -6.86 -13.79 -4.03
CA PHE A 74 -8.17 -13.26 -3.69
C PHE A 74 -8.51 -13.52 -2.22
N LEU A 75 -8.84 -12.46 -1.49
CA LEU A 75 -9.43 -12.49 -0.15
C LEU A 75 -10.94 -12.23 -0.28
N PRO A 76 -11.78 -13.27 -0.24
CA PRO A 76 -13.23 -13.08 -0.29
C PRO A 76 -13.76 -12.49 1.02
N GLN A 77 -14.86 -11.75 0.97
CA GLN A 77 -15.57 -11.33 2.19
C GLN A 77 -16.23 -12.52 2.87
N GLN A 78 -17.00 -13.30 2.11
CA GLN A 78 -17.64 -14.54 2.58
C GLN A 78 -16.96 -15.74 1.93
N PRO A 79 -16.67 -16.81 2.69
CA PRO A 79 -17.11 -17.05 4.07
C PRO A 79 -16.15 -16.49 5.14
N THR A 80 -15.14 -15.69 4.77
CA THR A 80 -14.12 -15.20 5.72
C THR A 80 -14.72 -14.53 6.96
N LEU A 81 -15.69 -13.62 6.79
CA LEU A 81 -16.33 -12.94 7.90
C LEU A 81 -17.32 -13.82 8.69
N SER A 82 -17.86 -14.88 8.09
CA SER A 82 -18.75 -15.82 8.79
C SER A 82 -17.98 -16.89 9.57
N ASP A 83 -16.82 -17.30 9.06
CA ASP A 83 -16.06 -18.46 9.54
C ASP A 83 -14.93 -18.07 10.50
N MET A 84 -14.56 -16.79 10.56
CA MET A 84 -13.44 -16.29 11.35
C MET A 84 -13.85 -15.09 12.23
N THR A 85 -12.94 -14.66 13.11
CA THR A 85 -13.07 -13.39 13.85
C THR A 85 -11.82 -12.52 13.67
N MET A 86 -11.98 -11.21 13.87
CA MET A 86 -10.89 -10.24 13.65
C MET A 86 -9.64 -10.46 14.53
N TYR A 87 -9.79 -11.09 15.70
CA TYR A 87 -8.72 -11.25 16.68
C TYR A 87 -8.03 -12.62 16.62
N GLU A 88 -8.47 -13.50 15.71
CA GLU A 88 -7.93 -14.84 15.59
C GLU A 88 -6.77 -14.92 14.60
N MET A 89 -5.77 -15.74 14.94
CA MET A 89 -4.56 -15.95 14.13
C MET A 89 -4.85 -16.39 12.69
N ASN A 90 -5.96 -17.13 12.48
CA ASN A 90 -6.35 -17.62 11.16
C ASN A 90 -6.55 -16.49 10.15
N PHE A 91 -7.17 -15.39 10.56
CA PHE A 91 -7.38 -14.25 9.68
C PHE A 91 -6.05 -13.57 9.33
N SER A 92 -5.17 -13.37 10.31
CA SER A 92 -3.83 -12.81 10.06
C SER A 92 -3.02 -13.68 9.07
N LEU A 93 -3.07 -15.01 9.21
CA LEU A 93 -2.40 -15.93 8.29
C LEU A 93 -2.98 -15.85 6.87
N LEU A 94 -4.30 -15.69 6.74
CA LEU A 94 -4.96 -15.53 5.44
C LEU A 94 -4.55 -14.23 4.74
N VAL A 95 -4.46 -13.13 5.49
CA VAL A 95 -3.95 -11.86 4.96
C VAL A 95 -2.48 -11.97 4.57
N GLU A 96 -1.66 -12.66 5.36
CA GLU A 96 -0.25 -12.87 5.02
C GLU A 96 -0.07 -13.76 3.78
N ASP A 97 -0.86 -14.83 3.59
CA ASP A 97 -0.82 -15.65 2.35
C ASP A 97 -1.15 -14.83 1.10
N MET A 98 -2.12 -13.91 1.21
CA MET A 98 -2.46 -13.00 0.12
C MET A 98 -1.28 -12.08 -0.22
N LEU A 99 -0.61 -11.49 0.78
CA LEU A 99 0.51 -10.56 0.57
C LEU A 99 1.81 -11.27 0.20
N GLN A 100 1.99 -12.53 0.58
CA GLN A 100 3.21 -13.30 0.31
C GLN A 100 3.44 -13.51 -1.20
N ASN A 101 2.39 -13.47 -2.02
CA ASN A 101 2.54 -13.61 -3.48
C ASN A 101 3.17 -12.38 -4.16
N ILE A 102 3.34 -11.28 -3.42
CA ILE A 102 4.00 -10.08 -3.91
C ILE A 102 5.52 -10.29 -3.90
N ALA A 103 6.14 -10.36 -5.09
CA ALA A 103 7.56 -10.63 -5.23
C ALA A 103 8.48 -9.47 -4.81
N GLN A 104 8.06 -8.23 -5.04
CA GLN A 104 8.87 -7.03 -4.76
C GLN A 104 8.54 -6.46 -3.38
N PRO A 105 9.49 -6.40 -2.44
CA PRO A 105 9.20 -5.95 -1.07
C PRO A 105 8.73 -4.48 -1.00
N GLU A 106 9.25 -3.60 -1.87
CA GLU A 106 8.82 -2.21 -1.96
C GLU A 106 7.39 -2.06 -2.47
N TYR A 107 6.97 -2.92 -3.38
CA TYR A 107 5.59 -2.99 -3.83
C TYR A 107 4.68 -3.52 -2.73
N ARG A 108 5.11 -4.56 -2.00
CA ARG A 108 4.38 -5.08 -0.83
C ARG A 108 4.11 -3.97 0.18
N GLN A 109 5.11 -3.14 0.51
CA GLN A 109 4.90 -2.02 1.42
C GLN A 109 3.98 -0.94 0.84
N THR A 110 4.02 -0.71 -0.47
CA THR A 110 3.08 0.20 -1.12
C THR A 110 1.63 -0.31 -1.01
N VAL A 111 1.41 -1.63 -1.12
CA VAL A 111 0.11 -2.28 -0.90
C VAL A 111 -0.33 -2.18 0.57
N VAL A 112 0.60 -2.39 1.52
CA VAL A 112 0.31 -2.20 2.96
C VAL A 112 -0.10 -0.75 3.24
N GLU A 113 0.62 0.23 2.72
CA GLU A 113 0.28 1.66 2.81
C GLU A 113 -1.12 1.93 2.20
N LEU A 114 -1.41 1.36 1.03
CA LEU A 114 -2.72 1.48 0.37
C LEU A 114 -3.85 0.92 1.24
N LEU A 115 -3.70 -0.28 1.80
CA LEU A 115 -4.70 -0.87 2.69
C LEU A 115 -4.96 0.02 3.92
N MET A 116 -3.91 0.58 4.51
CA MET A 116 -4.06 1.53 5.62
C MET A 116 -4.82 2.79 5.22
N ILE A 117 -4.58 3.32 4.01
CA ILE A 117 -5.31 4.47 3.47
C ILE A 117 -6.79 4.12 3.26
N VAL A 118 -7.09 2.97 2.64
CA VAL A 118 -8.46 2.50 2.41
C VAL A 118 -9.21 2.37 3.74
N SER A 119 -8.59 1.76 4.75
CA SER A 119 -9.17 1.65 6.10
C SER A 119 -9.51 3.03 6.68
N VAL A 120 -8.59 4.01 6.61
CA VAL A 120 -8.85 5.36 7.13
C VAL A 120 -9.97 6.07 6.36
N ILE A 121 -10.07 5.88 5.04
CA ILE A 121 -11.14 6.48 4.23
C ILE A 121 -12.50 5.89 4.66
N LEU A 122 -12.61 4.57 4.74
CA LEU A 122 -13.86 3.90 5.14
C LEU A 122 -14.25 4.20 6.60
N GLU A 123 -13.27 4.24 7.50
CA GLU A 123 -13.48 4.57 8.92
C GLU A 123 -14.04 5.99 9.10
N ARG A 124 -13.62 6.94 8.24
CA ARG A 124 -14.07 8.34 8.30
C ARG A 124 -15.35 8.62 7.54
N ASN A 125 -15.74 7.75 6.62
CA ASN A 125 -16.90 7.92 5.74
C ASN A 125 -17.71 6.60 5.77
N PRO A 126 -18.48 6.35 6.84
CA PRO A 126 -19.23 5.10 7.00
C PRO A 126 -20.23 4.83 5.86
N GLU A 127 -20.65 5.87 5.14
CA GLU A 127 -21.48 5.78 3.94
C GLU A 127 -20.80 5.03 2.79
N PHE A 128 -19.46 4.99 2.74
CA PHE A 128 -18.75 4.38 1.62
C PHE A 128 -18.64 2.87 1.73
N GLU A 129 -18.96 2.19 0.64
CA GLU A 129 -18.82 0.76 0.41
C GLU A 129 -18.26 0.51 -1.00
N PHE A 130 -17.40 -0.49 -1.15
CA PHE A 130 -16.99 -0.92 -2.48
C PHE A 130 -18.05 -1.82 -3.11
N GLN A 131 -18.62 -1.40 -4.23
CA GLN A 131 -19.67 -2.17 -4.93
C GLN A 131 -19.11 -3.39 -5.69
N GLU A 132 -17.88 -3.28 -6.18
CA GLU A 132 -17.21 -4.33 -6.95
C GLU A 132 -15.95 -4.82 -6.22
N ARG A 133 -15.33 -5.87 -6.75
CA ARG A 133 -14.08 -6.42 -6.21
C ARG A 133 -13.00 -5.33 -6.22
N VAL A 134 -12.28 -5.19 -5.12
CA VAL A 134 -11.19 -4.21 -5.00
C VAL A 134 -9.89 -4.82 -5.50
N ASP A 135 -9.43 -4.37 -6.65
CA ASP A 135 -8.13 -4.73 -7.22
C ASP A 135 -7.06 -3.73 -6.76
N LEU A 136 -6.21 -4.17 -5.83
CA LEU A 136 -5.14 -3.34 -5.27
C LEU A 136 -4.06 -3.03 -6.31
N ASP A 137 -3.81 -3.92 -7.27
CA ASP A 137 -2.81 -3.69 -8.31
C ASP A 137 -3.27 -2.58 -9.26
N LYS A 138 -4.55 -2.57 -9.61
CA LYS A 138 -5.17 -1.51 -10.40
C LYS A 138 -5.06 -0.16 -9.68
N LEU A 139 -5.40 -0.11 -8.40
CA LEU A 139 -5.33 1.13 -7.60
C LEU A 139 -3.89 1.69 -7.50
N VAL A 140 -2.89 0.85 -7.25
CA VAL A 140 -1.49 1.30 -7.23
C VAL A 140 -1.05 1.77 -8.60
N LYS A 141 -1.44 1.08 -9.68
CA LYS A 141 -1.13 1.49 -11.06
C LYS A 141 -1.76 2.83 -11.43
N GLU A 142 -3.00 3.08 -11.03
CA GLU A 142 -3.67 4.38 -11.22
C GLU A 142 -2.97 5.50 -10.47
N ALA A 143 -2.61 5.26 -9.20
CA ALA A 143 -1.83 6.21 -8.41
C ALA A 143 -0.47 6.51 -9.05
N PHE A 144 0.22 5.48 -9.57
CA PHE A 144 1.48 5.66 -10.27
C PHE A 144 1.32 6.46 -11.56
N ASN A 145 0.30 6.18 -12.37
CA ASN A 145 0.00 6.96 -13.58
C ASN A 145 -0.20 8.44 -13.25
N ASP A 146 -0.87 8.76 -12.15
CA ASP A 146 -1.07 10.13 -11.68
C ASP A 146 0.24 10.79 -11.24
N PHE A 147 1.06 10.07 -10.50
CA PHE A 147 2.41 10.52 -10.15
C PHE A 147 3.25 10.84 -11.39
N GLN A 148 3.21 9.98 -12.41
CA GLN A 148 3.94 10.21 -13.66
C GLN A 148 3.44 11.46 -14.40
N ARG A 149 2.12 11.66 -14.46
CA ARG A 149 1.53 12.86 -15.07
C ARG A 149 2.03 14.13 -14.39
N ASP A 150 2.14 14.12 -13.06
CA ASP A 150 2.67 15.24 -12.31
C ASP A 150 4.18 15.44 -12.55
N GLN A 151 4.98 14.37 -12.53
CA GLN A 151 6.41 14.40 -12.82
C GLN A 151 6.71 15.00 -14.20
N SER A 152 6.01 14.54 -15.24
CA SER A 152 6.16 15.07 -16.60
C SER A 152 5.81 16.56 -16.69
N ARG A 153 4.75 17.00 -16.00
CA ARG A 153 4.33 18.42 -16.00
C ARG A 153 5.30 19.35 -15.29
N LEU A 154 5.98 18.87 -14.25
CA LEU A 154 6.77 19.71 -13.35
C LEU A 154 8.26 19.68 -13.64
N GLN A 155 8.77 18.52 -14.07
CA GLN A 155 10.19 18.26 -14.23
C GLN A 155 10.56 17.91 -15.68
N GLY A 156 9.57 17.85 -16.59
CA GLY A 156 9.80 17.41 -17.97
C GLY A 156 10.23 15.94 -18.06
N ALA A 157 10.01 15.14 -17.02
CA ALA A 157 10.40 13.75 -16.97
C ALA A 157 9.59 12.91 -17.95
N GLU A 158 10.25 12.03 -18.70
CA GLU A 158 9.60 11.03 -19.56
C GLU A 158 8.89 9.96 -18.72
N LYS A 159 7.89 9.30 -19.32
CA LYS A 159 7.22 8.17 -18.66
C LYS A 159 8.22 7.03 -18.47
N GLN A 160 8.27 6.49 -17.26
CA GLN A 160 9.11 5.36 -16.88
C GLN A 160 8.24 4.12 -16.65
N ASP A 161 8.62 2.95 -17.15
CA ASP A 161 7.85 1.74 -16.82
C ASP A 161 8.09 1.28 -15.38
N ASP A 162 9.26 1.65 -14.83
CA ASP A 162 9.67 1.34 -13.48
C ASP A 162 9.12 2.33 -12.44
N MET A 163 8.74 1.80 -11.26
CA MET A 163 8.16 2.56 -10.16
C MET A 163 9.20 3.05 -9.14
N SER A 164 10.51 2.88 -9.35
CA SER A 164 11.55 3.26 -8.36
C SER A 164 11.43 4.69 -7.84
N ALA A 165 11.13 5.66 -8.72
CA ALA A 165 10.94 7.05 -8.30
C ALA A 165 9.70 7.23 -7.39
N PHE A 166 8.63 6.50 -7.67
CA PHE A 166 7.43 6.47 -6.83
C PHE A 166 7.72 5.81 -5.48
N TYR A 167 8.42 4.67 -5.49
CA TYR A 167 8.85 3.97 -4.28
C TYR A 167 9.85 4.77 -3.44
N ASN A 168 10.61 5.68 -4.04
CA ASN A 168 11.51 6.57 -3.30
C ASN A 168 10.85 7.88 -2.84
N THR A 169 9.59 8.10 -3.20
CA THR A 169 8.83 9.28 -2.77
C THR A 169 8.29 9.07 -1.34
N PRO A 170 8.41 10.06 -0.43
CA PRO A 170 7.81 10.00 0.90
C PRO A 170 6.30 9.72 0.86
N PRO A 171 5.73 8.99 1.84
CA PRO A 171 4.29 8.74 1.89
C PRO A 171 3.49 10.02 2.13
N LEU A 172 3.96 10.86 3.06
CA LEU A 172 3.28 12.10 3.45
C LEU A 172 3.84 13.30 2.69
N GLY A 173 2.97 14.28 2.44
CA GLY A 173 3.29 15.53 1.76
C GLY A 173 2.36 15.81 0.58
N LYS A 174 2.42 17.04 0.03
CA LYS A 174 1.51 17.49 -1.05
C LYS A 174 1.56 16.62 -2.32
N ARG A 175 2.66 15.91 -2.55
CA ARG A 175 2.88 14.97 -3.65
C ARG A 175 3.52 13.68 -3.13
N GLY A 176 3.14 13.28 -1.92
CA GLY A 176 3.57 12.01 -1.34
C GLY A 176 2.82 10.85 -1.99
N THR A 177 3.30 9.62 -1.83
CA THR A 177 2.60 8.45 -2.40
C THR A 177 1.17 8.34 -1.86
N CYS A 178 0.93 8.68 -0.59
CA CYS A 178 -0.42 8.64 0.00
C CYS A 178 -1.40 9.55 -0.72
N SER A 179 -0.99 10.72 -1.24
CA SER A 179 -1.91 11.60 -1.95
C SER A 179 -2.40 10.98 -3.27
N TYR A 180 -1.52 10.27 -3.97
CA TYR A 180 -1.88 9.60 -5.22
C TYR A 180 -2.73 8.35 -4.96
N LEU A 181 -2.35 7.54 -3.96
CA LEU A 181 -3.12 6.37 -3.54
C LEU A 181 -4.52 6.76 -3.05
N THR A 182 -4.63 7.80 -2.21
CA THR A 182 -5.91 8.34 -1.73
C THR A 182 -6.79 8.75 -2.90
N LYS A 183 -6.21 9.45 -3.89
CA LYS A 183 -6.96 9.89 -5.08
C LYS A 183 -7.50 8.72 -5.89
N ALA A 184 -6.70 7.68 -6.12
CA ALA A 184 -7.13 6.48 -6.84
C ALA A 184 -8.31 5.79 -6.12
N VAL A 185 -8.18 5.59 -4.79
CA VAL A 185 -9.25 5.00 -3.97
C VAL A 185 -10.54 5.82 -4.02
N MET A 186 -10.42 7.14 -3.84
CA MET A 186 -11.59 8.03 -3.86
C MET A 186 -12.28 8.05 -5.24
N SER A 187 -11.53 7.93 -6.35
CA SER A 187 -12.15 7.84 -7.68
C SER A 187 -13.07 6.62 -7.77
N VAL A 188 -12.59 5.45 -7.32
CA VAL A 188 -13.37 4.21 -7.35
C VAL A 188 -14.61 4.29 -6.45
N LEU A 189 -14.46 4.82 -5.23
CA LEU A 189 -15.58 4.95 -4.29
C LEU A 189 -16.65 5.93 -4.80
N LEU A 190 -16.24 7.06 -5.37
CA LEU A 190 -17.17 8.06 -5.88
C LEU A 190 -17.85 7.65 -7.19
N GLU A 191 -17.15 6.94 -8.09
CA GLU A 191 -17.76 6.41 -9.32
C GLU A 191 -18.81 5.33 -9.02
N SER A 192 -18.66 4.61 -7.91
CA SER A 192 -19.59 3.57 -7.48
C SER A 192 -20.94 4.12 -7.02
N GLU A 193 -20.96 5.31 -6.41
CA GLU A 193 -22.18 6.00 -5.96
C GLU A 193 -23.00 6.60 -7.12
N VAL A 194 -22.37 6.84 -8.27
CA VAL A 194 -22.97 7.59 -9.39
C VAL A 194 -23.74 6.69 -10.37
N LYS A 195 -23.69 5.35 -10.25
CA LYS A 195 -24.55 4.47 -11.07
C LYS A 195 -26.01 4.74 -10.68
N PRO A 196 -26.84 5.38 -11.55
CA PRO A 196 -28.23 5.62 -11.21
C PRO A 196 -28.93 4.27 -11.07
N SER A 197 -29.62 4.08 -9.95
CA SER A 197 -30.66 3.07 -9.84
C SER A 197 -31.64 3.28 -10.98
N ASN A 198 -31.62 2.41 -11.99
CA ASN A 198 -32.60 2.38 -13.09
C ASN A 198 -33.96 1.87 -12.56
N GLU A 199 -34.54 2.55 -11.58
CA GLU A 199 -35.93 2.40 -11.18
C GLU A 199 -36.57 3.78 -11.03
N ASP A 200 -36.83 4.42 -12.16
CA ASP A 200 -37.87 5.44 -12.24
C ASP A 200 -39.14 4.80 -12.81
N PRO A 201 -40.22 4.70 -12.01
CA PRO A 201 -41.56 4.80 -12.54
C PRO A 201 -42.28 5.97 -11.86
N CYS A 202 -41.79 7.19 -12.07
CA CYS A 202 -42.59 8.39 -11.81
C CYS A 202 -43.23 8.86 -13.11
N SER A 203 -44.26 8.13 -13.56
CA SER A 203 -45.23 8.68 -14.49
C SER A 203 -46.25 9.48 -13.66
N ILE A 204 -46.17 10.80 -13.76
CA ILE A 204 -47.17 11.71 -13.21
C ILE A 204 -48.48 11.47 -13.95
N SER A 205 -49.56 11.14 -13.23
CA SER A 205 -50.95 11.23 -13.71
C SER A 205 -51.63 12.43 -13.08
#